data_AF-A0A6C0LL82-F1
#
_entry.id   AF-A0A6C0LL82-F1
#
_cell.length_a   1.000
_cell.length_b   1.000
_cell.length_c   1.000
_cell.angle_alpha   90.00
_cell.angle_beta   90.00
_cell.angle_gamma   90.00
#
_symmetry.space_group_name_H-M   'P 1'
#
loop_
_entity.id
_entity.type
_entity.pdbx_description
1 polymer ?
#
loop_
_entity_poly.entity_id
_entity_poly.type
_entity_poly.pdbx_seq_one_letter_code
_entity_poly.pdbx_strand_id
1 'polypeptide(L)'
;MSSTSAAVAAVAAVAAVATMALRFKEYIANMPDAFDTKKEIDEYIKVGLNDIVKEMKAVEKMDVVKKRPMKKAKKNDDTKMDDADTVNAAKAAKATEKAEKEAEKAKKAAEKEAEKAKKAAEKEAEKAKKAAEKEADKAKKAKEVAEKEAEKAKKAKEVAEKEAEKSNTDDENDEDYVPPKRRPAKKEKKEKVEKSDSDTDDVKSDAKTDVKSDVEKPKKPPTERKIFFDEMRIKIKELFPDLNSQQTTKKITDLWKTKQDREQGIDTYY
;
A
#
# COMPACT_ATOMS: atom_id res chain seq x y z
N MET A 1 21.53 -15.97 41.89
CA MET A 1 20.42 -14.99 41.96
C MET A 1 20.65 -13.86 40.94
N SER A 2 20.54 -14.11 39.63
CA SER A 2 20.87 -13.12 38.57
C SER A 2 19.68 -12.65 37.73
N SER A 3 18.43 -12.94 38.13
CA SER A 3 17.24 -12.66 37.31
C SER A 3 16.72 -11.21 37.43
N THR A 4 17.16 -10.45 38.44
CA THR A 4 16.58 -9.12 38.73
C THR A 4 17.12 -7.99 37.84
N SER A 5 18.27 -8.14 37.18
CA SER A 5 18.89 -7.05 36.41
C SER A 5 18.22 -6.81 35.04
N ALA A 6 17.75 -7.87 34.37
CA ALA A 6 17.14 -7.76 33.05
C ALA A 6 15.76 -7.07 33.07
N ALA A 7 14.98 -7.29 34.14
CA ALA A 7 13.67 -6.67 34.30
C ALA A 7 13.76 -5.14 34.46
N VAL A 8 14.79 -4.64 35.15
CA VAL A 8 14.98 -3.19 35.38
C VAL A 8 15.33 -2.45 34.09
N ALA A 9 16.14 -3.06 33.21
CA ALA A 9 16.50 -2.47 31.92
C ALA A 9 15.28 -2.39 30.96
N ALA A 10 14.42 -3.40 30.96
CA ALA A 10 13.19 -3.39 30.15
C ALA A 10 12.20 -2.30 30.60
N VAL A 11 12.02 -2.12 31.92
CA VAL A 11 11.15 -1.07 32.47
C VAL A 11 11.66 0.34 32.14
N ALA A 12 12.98 0.55 32.18
CA ALA A 12 13.57 1.84 31.81
C ALA A 12 13.40 2.16 30.31
N ALA A 13 13.53 1.17 29.43
CA ALA A 13 13.30 1.35 27.99
C ALA A 13 11.83 1.69 27.69
N VAL A 14 10.88 1.03 28.35
CA VAL A 14 9.44 1.31 28.18
C VAL A 14 9.11 2.72 28.68
N ALA A 15 9.68 3.16 29.80
CA ALA A 15 9.51 4.53 30.31
C ALA A 15 10.11 5.59 29.36
N ALA A 16 11.25 5.31 28.73
CA ALA A 16 11.87 6.20 27.73
C ALA A 16 11.04 6.31 26.44
N VAL A 17 10.41 5.22 26.00
CA VAL A 17 9.50 5.24 24.83
C VAL A 17 8.21 5.99 25.15
N ALA A 18 7.64 5.77 26.33
CA ALA A 18 6.45 6.48 26.78
C ALA A 18 6.69 8.01 26.87
N THR A 19 7.86 8.43 27.35
CA THR A 19 8.23 9.85 27.41
C THR A 19 8.47 10.47 26.04
N MET A 20 9.06 9.74 25.09
CA MET A 20 9.21 10.21 23.71
C MET A 20 7.83 10.39 23.03
N ALA A 21 6.92 9.43 23.21
CA ALA A 21 5.57 9.51 22.64
C ALA A 21 4.76 10.69 23.20
N LEU A 22 4.87 10.97 24.50
CA LEU A 22 4.20 12.12 25.13
C LEU A 22 4.72 13.45 24.58
N ARG A 23 6.05 13.62 24.49
CA ARG A 23 6.64 14.83 23.92
C ARG A 23 6.31 15.01 22.45
N PHE A 24 6.25 13.92 21.69
CA PHE A 24 5.82 13.98 20.29
C PHE A 24 4.36 14.41 20.16
N LYS A 25 3.48 13.93 21.06
CA LYS A 25 2.07 14.34 21.10
C LYS A 25 1.91 15.83 21.44
N GLU A 26 2.69 16.34 22.41
CA GLU A 26 2.73 17.77 22.72
C GLU A 26 3.25 18.61 21.54
N TYR A 27 4.27 18.11 20.84
CA TYR A 27 4.81 18.78 19.66
C TYR A 27 3.79 18.86 18.51
N ILE A 28 3.02 17.79 18.26
CA ILE A 28 1.92 17.82 17.30
C ILE A 28 0.80 18.77 17.76
N ALA A 29 0.49 18.82 19.06
CA ALA A 29 -0.51 19.73 19.58
C ALA A 29 -0.13 21.22 19.40
N ASN A 30 1.18 21.52 19.36
CA ASN A 30 1.71 22.85 19.07
C ASN A 30 1.98 23.11 17.57
N MET A 31 1.50 22.24 16.68
CA MET A 31 1.63 22.43 15.25
C MET A 31 0.82 23.67 14.81
N PRO A 32 1.44 24.62 14.09
CA PRO A 32 0.73 25.73 13.46
C PRO A 32 -0.36 25.22 12.51
N ASP A 33 -1.56 25.77 12.63
CA ASP A 33 -2.70 25.45 11.75
C ASP A 33 -2.47 25.97 10.31
N ALA A 34 -1.45 26.80 10.09
CA ALA A 34 -1.09 27.40 8.81
C ALA A 34 -0.33 26.45 7.85
N PHE A 35 -0.15 25.17 8.21
CA PHE A 35 0.49 24.21 7.31
C PHE A 35 -0.52 23.63 6.34
N ASP A 36 -0.56 24.20 5.14
CA ASP A 36 -1.51 23.81 4.09
C ASP A 36 -1.04 22.60 3.27
N THR A 37 0.27 22.28 3.32
CA THR A 37 0.82 21.18 2.53
C THR A 37 1.36 20.04 3.38
N LYS A 38 1.12 18.80 2.91
CA LYS A 38 1.70 17.59 3.52
C LYS A 38 3.22 17.67 3.66
N LYS A 39 3.91 18.36 2.74
CA LYS A 39 5.37 18.50 2.76
C LYS A 39 5.84 19.33 3.96
N GLU A 40 5.16 20.42 4.27
CA GLU A 40 5.46 21.27 5.43
C GLU A 40 5.17 20.54 6.75
N ILE A 41 4.07 19.79 6.81
CA ILE A 41 3.73 18.92 7.94
C ILE A 41 4.84 17.87 8.17
N ASP A 42 5.26 17.17 7.10
CA ASP A 42 6.32 16.16 7.18
C ASP A 42 7.68 16.76 7.59
N GLU A 43 8.00 17.97 7.13
CA GLU A 43 9.24 18.67 7.49
C GLU A 43 9.21 19.14 8.95
N TYR A 44 8.09 19.69 9.41
CA TYR A 44 7.88 20.07 10.80
C TYR A 44 8.00 18.88 11.76
N ILE A 45 7.37 17.74 11.42
CA ILE A 45 7.46 16.50 12.20
C ILE A 45 8.92 16.02 12.29
N LYS A 46 9.69 16.06 11.20
CA LYS A 46 11.11 15.66 11.20
C LYS A 46 11.98 16.56 12.07
N VAL A 47 11.75 17.88 12.03
CA VAL A 47 12.46 18.84 12.87
C VAL A 47 12.17 18.56 14.34
N GLY A 48 10.89 18.43 14.70
CA GLY A 48 10.48 18.13 16.07
C GLY A 48 11.05 16.84 16.62
N LEU A 49 11.04 15.77 15.82
CA LEU A 49 11.61 14.49 16.25
C LEU A 49 13.11 14.61 16.55
N ASN A 50 13.85 15.36 15.73
CA ASN A 50 15.27 15.58 15.96
C ASN A 50 15.54 16.40 17.22
N ASP A 51 14.72 17.41 17.49
CA ASP A 51 14.89 18.26 18.67
C ASP A 51 14.54 17.52 19.96
N ILE A 52 13.47 16.71 19.96
CA ILE A 52 13.15 15.80 21.08
C ILE A 52 14.32 14.85 21.35
N VAL A 53 14.92 14.25 20.32
CA VAL A 53 16.08 13.35 20.48
C VAL A 53 17.31 14.10 21.02
N LYS A 54 17.57 15.33 20.57
CA LYS A 54 18.67 16.15 21.10
C LYS A 54 18.46 16.49 22.57
N GLU A 55 17.25 16.88 22.96
CA GLU A 55 16.92 17.18 24.35
C GLU A 55 17.08 15.94 25.24
N MET A 56 16.56 14.77 24.80
CA MET A 56 16.73 13.53 25.55
C MET A 56 18.22 13.19 25.75
N LYS A 57 19.04 13.34 24.70
CA LYS A 57 20.50 13.17 24.81
C LYS A 57 21.16 14.19 25.75
N ALA A 58 20.64 15.40 25.84
CA ALA A 58 21.14 16.42 26.75
C ALA A 58 20.78 16.10 28.21
N VAL A 59 19.54 15.68 28.47
CA VAL A 59 19.08 15.23 29.80
C VAL A 59 19.89 14.02 30.27
N GLU A 60 20.10 13.03 29.38
CA GLU A 60 20.92 11.85 29.69
C GLU A 60 22.35 12.25 30.09
N LYS A 61 22.96 13.23 29.39
CA LYS A 61 24.29 13.75 29.76
C LYS A 61 24.29 14.47 31.10
N MET A 62 23.23 15.21 31.45
CA MET A 62 23.16 15.91 32.74
C MET A 62 22.97 14.94 33.91
N ASP A 63 22.20 13.88 33.74
CA ASP A 63 22.05 12.84 34.77
C ASP A 63 23.35 12.05 35.01
N VAL A 64 24.15 11.84 33.96
CA VAL A 64 25.49 11.23 34.08
C VAL A 64 26.46 12.15 34.81
N VAL A 65 26.39 13.47 34.60
CA VAL A 65 27.25 14.45 35.30
C VAL A 65 26.86 14.60 36.77
N LYS A 66 25.56 14.57 37.11
CA LYS A 66 25.06 14.67 38.48
C LYS A 66 25.40 13.44 39.35
N LYS A 67 25.69 12.29 38.72
CA LYS A 67 26.13 11.05 39.40
C LYS A 67 27.65 10.90 39.54
N ARG A 68 28.47 11.87 39.10
CA ARG A 68 29.90 11.87 39.43
C ARG A 68 30.09 12.43 40.85
N PRO A 69 30.53 11.62 41.85
CA PRO A 69 30.81 12.15 43.17
C PRO A 69 31.93 13.18 43.06
N MET A 70 31.69 14.36 43.64
CA MET A 70 32.66 15.45 43.77
C MET A 70 33.86 14.97 44.60
N LYS A 71 34.85 14.35 43.95
CA LYS A 71 36.12 14.02 44.58
C LYS A 71 37.14 15.07 44.16
N LYS A 72 37.08 16.26 44.78
CA LYS A 72 38.18 17.24 44.83
C LYS A 72 37.87 18.41 45.77
N ALA A 73 38.15 18.19 47.05
CA ALA A 73 38.72 19.13 48.01
C ALA A 73 39.00 18.27 49.24
N LYS A 74 40.24 17.93 49.60
CA LYS A 74 41.14 18.84 50.29
C LYS A 74 42.54 18.20 50.26
N LYS A 75 43.53 18.92 49.76
CA LYS A 75 44.94 18.64 49.97
C LYS A 75 45.31 19.37 51.27
N ASN A 76 45.88 18.61 52.21
CA ASN A 76 46.59 18.96 53.46
C ASN A 76 46.40 17.70 54.33
N ASP A 77 47.37 17.07 54.94
CA ASP A 77 48.83 17.10 54.94
C ASP A 77 49.17 15.82 55.72
N ASP A 78 50.17 15.07 55.27
CA ASP A 78 50.74 13.88 55.93
C ASP A 78 49.80 13.02 56.80
N THR A 79 49.06 12.11 56.18
CA THR A 79 48.53 10.94 56.88
C THR A 79 48.86 9.72 56.05
N LYS A 80 49.66 8.81 56.63
CA LYS A 80 49.84 7.44 56.12
C LYS A 80 48.45 6.87 55.87
N MET A 81 48.06 6.79 54.59
CA MET A 81 46.82 6.13 54.22
C MET A 81 47.08 4.64 54.20
N ASP A 82 46.37 3.96 55.08
CA ASP A 82 46.31 2.51 55.18
C ASP A 82 45.92 1.91 53.81
N ASP A 83 46.57 0.80 53.45
CA ASP A 83 46.42 0.07 52.18
C ASP A 83 44.95 -0.30 51.80
N ALA A 84 44.00 -0.15 52.73
CA ALA A 84 42.58 -0.46 52.54
C ALA A 84 41.86 0.47 51.54
N ASP A 85 42.22 1.75 51.47
CA ASP A 85 41.51 2.71 50.60
C ASP A 85 41.87 2.53 49.11
N THR A 86 43.08 2.09 48.82
CA THR A 86 43.57 1.82 47.46
C THR A 86 42.86 0.60 46.84
N VAL A 87 42.56 -0.42 47.65
CA VAL A 87 41.86 -1.63 47.21
C VAL A 87 40.39 -1.33 46.86
N ASN A 88 39.73 -0.44 47.62
CA ASN A 88 38.35 -0.02 47.32
C ASN A 88 38.25 0.80 46.03
N ALA A 89 39.21 1.68 45.76
CA ALA A 89 39.25 2.44 44.50
C ALA A 89 39.44 1.53 43.27
N ALA A 90 40.31 0.52 43.36
CA ALA A 90 40.51 -0.44 42.28
C ALA A 90 39.28 -1.33 42.01
N LYS A 91 38.54 -1.69 43.06
CA LYS A 91 37.29 -2.46 42.94
C LYS A 91 36.18 -1.64 42.28
N ALA A 92 36.10 -0.33 42.59
CA ALA A 92 35.16 0.58 41.95
C ALA A 92 35.47 0.76 40.45
N ALA A 93 36.74 0.90 40.06
CA ALA A 93 37.15 1.05 38.66
C ALA A 93 36.81 -0.19 37.80
N LYS A 94 37.02 -1.39 38.35
CA LYS A 94 36.63 -2.65 37.65
C LYS A 94 35.11 -2.79 37.51
N ALA A 95 34.34 -2.31 38.48
CA ALA A 95 32.87 -2.32 38.40
C ALA A 95 32.37 -1.37 37.30
N THR A 96 32.98 -0.19 37.16
CA THR A 96 32.61 0.77 36.10
C THR A 96 32.96 0.27 34.70
N GLU A 97 34.12 -0.35 34.51
CA GLU A 97 34.51 -0.90 33.20
C GLU A 97 33.58 -2.05 32.77
N LYS A 98 33.15 -2.90 33.71
CA LYS A 98 32.18 -3.96 33.42
C LYS A 98 30.81 -3.39 33.04
N ALA A 99 30.36 -2.34 33.72
CA ALA A 99 29.11 -1.67 33.40
C ALA A 99 29.14 -0.98 32.03
N GLU A 100 30.26 -0.35 31.65
CA GLU A 100 30.41 0.24 30.31
C GLU A 100 30.36 -0.81 29.19
N LYS A 101 31.03 -1.97 29.36
CA LYS A 101 30.98 -3.05 28.37
C LYS A 101 29.60 -3.67 28.22
N GLU A 102 28.82 -3.78 29.29
CA GLU A 102 27.44 -4.24 29.22
C GLU A 102 26.51 -3.20 28.56
N ALA A 103 26.70 -1.92 28.88
CA ALA A 103 25.96 -0.83 28.23
C ALA A 103 26.25 -0.74 26.72
N GLU A 104 27.50 -0.95 26.30
CA GLU A 104 27.87 -0.97 24.88
C GLU A 104 27.22 -2.15 24.13
N LYS A 105 27.21 -3.35 24.74
CA LYS A 105 26.51 -4.52 24.19
C LYS A 105 25.00 -4.27 24.05
N ALA A 106 24.38 -3.64 25.05
CA ALA A 106 22.96 -3.29 25.01
C ALA A 106 22.66 -2.27 23.90
N LYS A 107 23.50 -1.24 23.73
CA LYS A 107 23.37 -0.27 22.63
C LYS A 107 23.48 -0.93 21.26
N LYS A 108 24.44 -1.84 21.08
CA LYS A 108 24.62 -2.59 19.82
C LYS A 108 23.46 -3.54 19.51
N ALA A 109 22.84 -4.12 20.54
CA ALA A 109 21.63 -4.94 20.37
C ALA A 109 20.42 -4.10 19.93
N ALA A 110 20.20 -2.96 20.60
CA ALA A 110 19.12 -2.02 20.26
C ALA A 110 19.28 -1.45 18.84
N GLU A 111 20.50 -1.14 18.42
CA GLU A 111 20.77 -0.63 17.07
C GLU A 111 20.44 -1.68 15.98
N LYS A 112 20.80 -2.95 16.19
CA LYS A 112 20.44 -4.04 15.27
C LYS A 112 18.93 -4.26 15.16
N GLU A 113 18.21 -4.11 16.27
CA GLU A 113 16.75 -4.25 16.27
C GLU A 113 16.08 -3.06 15.56
N ALA A 114 16.56 -1.84 15.80
CA ALA A 114 16.11 -0.65 15.09
C ALA A 114 16.38 -0.73 13.57
N GLU A 115 17.52 -1.28 13.15
CA GLU A 115 17.84 -1.50 11.72
C GLU A 115 16.89 -2.52 11.07
N LYS A 116 16.56 -3.62 11.78
CA LYS A 116 15.57 -4.61 11.32
C LYS A 116 14.18 -3.99 11.17
N ALA A 117 13.75 -3.17 12.14
CA ALA A 117 12.48 -2.47 12.08
C ALA A 117 12.42 -1.49 10.89
N LYS A 118 13.49 -0.73 10.65
CA LYS A 118 13.60 0.16 9.47
C LYS A 118 13.50 -0.59 8.14
N LYS A 119 14.21 -1.71 7.99
CA LYS A 119 14.14 -2.55 6.79
C LYS A 119 12.75 -3.17 6.58
N ALA A 120 12.03 -3.50 7.65
CA ALA A 120 10.66 -4.00 7.55
C ALA A 120 9.70 -2.90 7.06
N ALA A 121 9.79 -1.70 7.65
CA ALA A 121 8.99 -0.53 7.25
C ALA A 121 9.26 -0.11 5.79
N GLU A 122 10.52 -0.15 5.34
CA GLU A 122 10.88 0.19 3.96
C GLU A 122 10.28 -0.80 2.94
N LYS A 123 10.31 -2.10 3.23
CA LYS A 123 9.68 -3.13 2.38
C LYS A 123 8.17 -2.97 2.29
N GLU A 124 7.52 -2.54 3.37
CA GLU A 124 6.08 -2.29 3.38
C GLU A 124 5.72 -1.03 2.58
N ALA A 125 6.50 0.05 2.73
CA ALA A 125 6.36 1.26 1.95
C ALA A 125 6.58 1.01 0.44
N GLU A 126 7.54 0.16 0.06
CA GLU A 126 7.76 -0.22 -1.35
C GLU A 126 6.57 -1.00 -1.93
N LYS A 127 6.00 -1.94 -1.17
CA LYS A 127 4.79 -2.66 -1.57
C LYS A 127 3.60 -1.71 -1.77
N ALA A 128 3.42 -0.74 -0.88
CA ALA A 128 2.37 0.26 -0.98
C ALA A 128 2.53 1.15 -2.23
N LYS A 129 3.76 1.61 -2.52
CA LYS A 129 4.05 2.39 -3.74
C LYS A 129 3.74 1.60 -5.01
N LYS A 130 4.12 0.31 -5.06
CA LYS A 130 3.86 -0.56 -6.22
C LYS A 130 2.38 -0.87 -6.42
N ALA A 131 1.59 -0.89 -5.34
CA ALA A 131 0.13 -1.03 -5.44
C ALA A 131 -0.51 0.25 -6.01
N ALA A 132 -0.11 1.42 -5.50
CA ALA A 132 -0.58 2.71 -5.99
C ALA A 132 -0.23 2.95 -7.47
N GLU A 133 0.98 2.57 -7.90
CA GLU A 133 1.41 2.69 -9.30
C GLU A 133 0.54 1.83 -10.25
N LYS A 134 0.24 0.58 -9.85
CA LYS A 134 -0.65 -0.29 -10.63
C LYS A 134 -2.08 0.23 -10.73
N GLU A 135 -2.57 0.89 -9.69
CA GLU A 135 -3.90 1.47 -9.69
C GLU A 135 -3.95 2.72 -10.57
N ALA A 136 -2.92 3.58 -10.51
CA ALA A 136 -2.77 4.73 -11.39
C ALA A 136 -2.69 4.31 -12.87
N ASP A 137 -1.96 3.24 -13.19
CA ASP A 137 -1.89 2.70 -14.57
C ASP A 137 -3.23 2.17 -15.08
N LYS A 138 -4.01 1.50 -14.21
CA LYS A 138 -5.37 1.07 -14.55
C LYS A 138 -6.29 2.27 -14.80
N ALA A 139 -6.21 3.30 -13.96
CA ALA A 139 -6.99 4.52 -14.13
C ALA A 139 -6.64 5.25 -15.44
N LYS A 140 -5.34 5.33 -15.80
CA LYS A 140 -4.90 5.89 -17.08
C LYS A 140 -5.44 5.11 -18.28
N LYS A 141 -5.34 3.77 -18.27
CA LYS A 141 -5.89 2.93 -19.34
C LYS A 141 -7.41 3.06 -19.46
N ALA A 142 -8.13 3.11 -18.34
CA ALA A 142 -9.58 3.32 -18.35
C ALA A 142 -9.96 4.68 -18.96
N LYS A 143 -9.21 5.74 -18.63
CA LYS A 143 -9.42 7.08 -19.19
C LYS A 143 -9.14 7.11 -20.69
N GLU A 144 -8.08 6.46 -21.17
CA GLU A 144 -7.75 6.39 -22.60
C GLU A 144 -8.84 5.65 -23.40
N VAL A 145 -9.41 4.57 -22.84
CA VAL A 145 -10.52 3.85 -23.47
C VAL A 145 -11.77 4.72 -23.55
N ALA A 146 -12.12 5.42 -22.47
CA ALA A 146 -13.27 6.33 -22.45
C ALA A 146 -13.11 7.49 -23.45
N GLU A 147 -11.89 8.02 -23.61
CA GLU A 147 -11.60 9.09 -24.56
C GLU A 147 -11.74 8.62 -26.02
N LYS A 148 -11.25 7.43 -26.36
CA LYS A 148 -11.44 6.83 -27.69
C LYS A 148 -12.91 6.54 -28.00
N GLU A 149 -13.68 6.11 -27.01
CA GLU A 149 -15.11 5.86 -27.17
C GLU A 149 -15.90 7.16 -27.38
N ALA A 150 -15.55 8.22 -26.63
CA ALA A 150 -16.11 9.55 -26.83
C ALA A 150 -15.75 10.14 -28.21
N GLU A 151 -14.54 9.94 -28.71
CA GLU A 151 -14.14 10.39 -30.06
C GLU A 151 -14.92 9.66 -31.15
N LYS A 152 -15.13 8.33 -31.02
CA LYS A 152 -15.98 7.57 -31.95
C LYS A 152 -17.43 8.05 -31.94
N ALA A 153 -17.99 8.35 -30.77
CA ALA A 153 -19.34 8.89 -30.65
C ALA A 153 -19.47 10.27 -31.32
N LYS A 154 -18.47 11.14 -31.18
CA LYS A 154 -18.44 12.45 -31.88
C LYS A 154 -18.40 12.29 -33.40
N LYS A 155 -17.54 11.41 -33.93
CA LYS A 155 -17.47 11.14 -35.38
C LYS A 155 -18.76 10.55 -35.93
N ALA A 156 -19.40 9.63 -35.20
CA ALA A 156 -20.69 9.06 -35.60
C ALA A 156 -21.79 10.13 -35.67
N LYS A 157 -21.81 11.06 -34.72
CA LYS A 157 -22.77 12.18 -34.71
C LYS A 157 -22.56 13.14 -35.88
N GLU A 158 -21.31 13.46 -36.20
CA GLU A 158 -20.97 14.32 -37.36
C GLU A 158 -21.38 13.68 -38.70
N VAL A 159 -21.20 12.37 -38.86
CA VAL A 159 -21.63 11.65 -40.06
C VAL A 159 -23.15 11.66 -40.20
N ALA A 160 -23.89 11.41 -39.11
CA ALA A 160 -25.34 11.44 -39.10
C ALA A 160 -25.91 12.83 -39.43
N GLU A 161 -25.26 13.90 -38.95
CA GLU A 161 -25.65 15.29 -39.25
C GLU A 161 -25.43 15.63 -40.74
N LYS A 162 -24.31 15.19 -41.33
CA LYS A 162 -24.03 15.35 -42.77
C LYS A 162 -24.98 14.55 -43.68
N GLU A 163 -25.44 13.37 -43.26
CA GLU A 163 -26.46 12.61 -44.01
C GLU A 163 -27.83 13.28 -43.94
N ALA A 164 -28.23 13.80 -42.77
CA ALA A 164 -29.49 14.52 -42.62
C ALA A 164 -29.55 15.80 -43.48
N GLU A 165 -28.44 16.54 -43.58
CA GLU A 165 -28.35 17.75 -44.40
C GLU A 165 -28.50 17.44 -45.91
N LYS A 166 -27.92 16.33 -46.39
CA LYS A 166 -28.10 15.90 -47.80
C LYS A 166 -29.54 15.52 -48.14
N SER A 167 -30.27 14.89 -47.22
CA SER A 167 -31.65 14.46 -47.49
C SER A 167 -32.68 15.60 -47.63
N ASN A 168 -32.32 16.85 -47.28
CA ASN A 168 -33.22 18.01 -47.40
C ASN A 168 -33.00 18.86 -48.67
N THR A 169 -32.16 18.43 -49.63
CA THR A 169 -31.81 19.26 -50.80
C THR A 169 -32.29 18.69 -52.16
N ASP A 170 -33.10 17.63 -52.19
CA ASP A 170 -33.52 16.96 -53.44
C ASP A 170 -35.04 17.05 -53.75
N ASP A 171 -35.79 17.95 -53.10
CA ASP A 171 -37.26 18.05 -53.27
C ASP A 171 -37.74 19.40 -53.86
N GLU A 172 -36.96 19.99 -54.79
CA GLU A 172 -37.37 21.19 -55.54
C GLU A 172 -37.19 21.07 -57.07
N ASN A 173 -37.23 19.86 -57.65
CA ASN A 173 -37.26 19.77 -59.13
C ASN A 173 -37.94 18.51 -59.68
N ASP A 174 -39.27 18.44 -59.63
CA ASP A 174 -40.05 17.60 -60.56
C ASP A 174 -41.51 18.09 -60.71
N GLU A 175 -41.69 19.27 -61.33
CA GLU A 175 -42.96 19.63 -61.96
C GLU A 175 -43.06 18.94 -63.34
N ASP A 176 -43.44 17.65 -63.41
CA ASP A 176 -44.20 17.03 -64.53
C ASP A 176 -44.22 15.49 -64.51
N TYR A 177 -44.70 14.84 -63.43
CA TYR A 177 -44.97 13.40 -63.46
C TYR A 177 -46.41 12.99 -63.14
N VAL A 178 -47.07 12.46 -64.17
CA VAL A 178 -48.44 11.96 -64.20
C VAL A 178 -48.53 10.56 -63.57
N PRO A 179 -49.41 10.33 -62.57
CA PRO A 179 -49.46 9.06 -61.85
C PRO A 179 -50.17 7.95 -62.65
N PRO A 180 -49.56 6.76 -62.84
CA PRO A 180 -50.27 5.61 -63.39
C PRO A 180 -51.08 4.85 -62.34
N LYS A 181 -52.25 4.39 -62.78
CA LYS A 181 -53.30 3.71 -62.01
C LYS A 181 -52.87 2.38 -61.37
N ARG A 182 -53.34 2.23 -60.12
CA ARG A 182 -53.39 1.04 -59.25
C ARG A 182 -53.59 -0.31 -59.97
N ARG A 183 -52.87 -1.34 -59.51
CA ARG A 183 -53.34 -2.75 -59.52
C ARG A 183 -53.15 -3.38 -58.14
N PRO A 184 -54.16 -4.10 -57.60
CA PRO A 184 -54.02 -4.92 -56.39
C PRO A 184 -53.83 -6.40 -56.73
N ALA A 185 -52.93 -7.07 -56.01
CA ALA A 185 -52.77 -8.52 -55.76
C ALA A 185 -51.28 -8.74 -55.43
N LYS A 186 -50.82 -9.56 -54.49
CA LYS A 186 -51.29 -10.90 -54.12
C LYS A 186 -50.58 -11.31 -52.81
N LYS A 187 -51.26 -12.10 -51.97
CA LYS A 187 -50.71 -12.84 -50.84
C LYS A 187 -49.71 -13.92 -51.31
N GLU A 188 -48.61 -14.09 -50.58
CA GLU A 188 -47.75 -15.30 -50.41
C GLU A 188 -46.83 -14.92 -49.23
N LYS A 189 -46.85 -15.44 -48.00
CA LYS A 189 -46.89 -16.79 -47.41
C LYS A 189 -45.76 -17.70 -47.88
N LYS A 190 -44.64 -17.69 -47.12
CA LYS A 190 -43.59 -18.72 -46.92
C LYS A 190 -42.34 -18.03 -46.34
N GLU A 191 -41.44 -18.60 -45.57
CA GLU A 191 -41.28 -19.90 -44.92
C GLU A 191 -40.08 -19.72 -43.97
N LYS A 192 -40.15 -20.39 -42.83
CA LYS A 192 -39.09 -20.57 -41.83
C LYS A 192 -37.88 -21.27 -42.47
N VAL A 193 -36.66 -20.73 -42.33
CA VAL A 193 -35.42 -21.50 -42.45
C VAL A 193 -34.46 -21.13 -41.33
N GLU A 194 -34.14 -22.16 -40.56
CA GLU A 194 -33.07 -22.25 -39.58
C GLU A 194 -31.69 -22.15 -40.26
N LYS A 195 -30.77 -21.50 -39.53
CA LYS A 195 -29.37 -21.94 -39.29
C LYS A 195 -28.43 -22.08 -40.50
N SER A 196 -27.40 -21.24 -40.51
CA SER A 196 -26.07 -21.66 -40.93
C SER A 196 -25.00 -20.92 -40.13
N ASP A 197 -24.18 -21.73 -39.46
CA ASP A 197 -22.88 -21.40 -38.91
C ASP A 197 -22.04 -20.56 -39.88
N SER A 198 -21.43 -19.48 -39.40
CA SER A 198 -20.35 -18.80 -40.11
C SER A 198 -19.05 -19.02 -39.36
N ASP A 199 -18.43 -20.14 -39.69
CA ASP A 199 -16.98 -20.29 -39.77
C ASP A 199 -16.35 -19.02 -40.36
N THR A 200 -15.46 -18.40 -39.59
CA THR A 200 -14.45 -17.46 -40.10
C THR A 200 -13.11 -17.91 -39.58
N ASP A 201 -12.69 -19.09 -40.03
CA ASP A 201 -11.28 -19.35 -40.31
C ASP A 201 -10.90 -18.51 -41.52
N ASP A 202 -10.33 -17.32 -41.30
CA ASP A 202 -9.39 -16.79 -42.28
C ASP A 202 -8.19 -16.12 -41.63
N VAL A 203 -7.06 -16.64 -42.05
CA VAL A 203 -5.71 -16.48 -41.57
C VAL A 203 -5.20 -15.12 -42.00
N LYS A 204 -4.76 -14.30 -41.03
CA LYS A 204 -3.75 -13.28 -41.31
C LYS A 204 -2.54 -13.52 -40.42
N SER A 205 -1.77 -14.49 -40.88
CA SER A 205 -0.37 -14.69 -40.56
C SER A 205 0.43 -13.50 -41.11
N ASP A 206 0.91 -12.64 -40.22
CA ASP A 206 2.13 -11.88 -40.48
C ASP A 206 3.07 -12.06 -39.29
N ALA A 207 4.11 -12.83 -39.58
CA ALA A 207 5.19 -13.19 -38.71
C ALA A 207 6.01 -11.93 -38.32
N LYS A 208 6.05 -11.64 -37.02
CA LYS A 208 7.28 -11.18 -36.36
C LYS A 208 7.53 -12.03 -35.13
N THR A 209 8.13 -13.18 -35.40
CA THR A 209 8.92 -13.93 -34.43
C THR A 209 10.12 -13.08 -34.02
N ASP A 210 9.95 -12.26 -32.99
CA ASP A 210 11.06 -11.87 -32.13
C ASP A 210 11.04 -12.80 -30.92
N VAL A 211 11.70 -13.94 -31.12
CA VAL A 211 12.13 -14.88 -30.07
C VAL A 211 13.12 -14.13 -29.19
N LYS A 212 12.60 -13.34 -28.25
CA LYS A 212 13.35 -12.94 -27.07
C LYS A 212 12.99 -13.92 -25.97
N SER A 213 13.93 -14.83 -25.75
CA SER A 213 14.13 -15.65 -24.57
C SER A 213 13.67 -14.96 -23.28
N ASP A 214 12.39 -15.14 -22.95
CA ASP A 214 11.86 -14.81 -21.63
C ASP A 214 12.32 -15.93 -20.69
N VAL A 215 13.56 -15.77 -20.24
CA VAL A 215 14.18 -16.46 -19.12
C VAL A 215 13.11 -16.74 -18.07
N GLU A 216 12.89 -18.03 -17.79
CA GLU A 216 11.93 -18.59 -16.84
C GLU A 216 11.90 -17.79 -15.53
N LYS A 217 11.09 -16.73 -15.48
CA LYS A 217 10.77 -16.10 -14.21
C LYS A 217 9.93 -17.12 -13.46
N PRO A 218 10.36 -17.58 -12.28
CA PRO A 218 9.58 -18.56 -11.52
C PRO A 218 8.17 -18.02 -11.33
N LYS A 219 7.18 -18.74 -11.86
CA LYS A 219 5.77 -18.39 -11.72
C LYS A 219 5.50 -18.32 -10.22
N LYS A 220 5.03 -17.15 -9.77
CA LYS A 220 4.71 -16.95 -8.35
C LYS A 220 3.69 -18.00 -7.93
N PRO A 221 3.81 -18.57 -6.71
CA PRO A 221 2.82 -19.50 -6.22
C PRO A 221 1.43 -18.82 -6.23
N PRO A 222 0.37 -19.57 -6.56
CA PRO A 222 -1.00 -19.05 -6.51
C PRO A 222 -1.29 -18.47 -5.13
N THR A 223 -1.78 -17.23 -5.09
CA THR A 223 -2.23 -16.58 -3.85
C THR A 223 -3.43 -17.32 -3.27
N GLU A 224 -3.61 -17.31 -1.95
CA GLU A 224 -4.75 -17.93 -1.26
C GLU A 224 -6.11 -17.54 -1.84
N ARG A 225 -6.30 -16.24 -2.14
CA ARG A 225 -7.53 -15.75 -2.80
C ARG A 225 -7.77 -16.43 -4.15
N LYS A 226 -6.71 -16.70 -4.93
CA LYS A 226 -6.86 -17.34 -6.24
C LYS A 226 -7.30 -18.79 -6.09
N ILE A 227 -6.67 -19.52 -5.17
CA ILE A 227 -7.04 -20.91 -4.84
C ILE A 227 -8.50 -20.96 -4.39
N PHE A 228 -8.89 -20.05 -3.49
CA PHE A 228 -10.27 -19.93 -3.03
C PHE A 228 -11.26 -19.63 -4.16
N PHE A 229 -10.91 -18.71 -5.08
CA PHE A 229 -11.78 -18.37 -6.21
C PHE A 229 -11.97 -19.55 -7.15
N ASP A 230 -10.90 -20.28 -7.47
CA ASP A 230 -10.96 -21.43 -8.36
C ASP A 230 -11.81 -22.56 -7.75
N GLU A 231 -11.67 -22.83 -6.45
CA GLU A 231 -12.46 -23.83 -5.73
C GLU A 231 -13.94 -23.44 -5.60
N MET A 232 -14.22 -22.19 -5.19
CA MET A 232 -15.59 -21.73 -4.97
C MET A 232 -16.36 -21.52 -6.27
N ARG A 233 -15.68 -21.28 -7.39
CA ARG A 233 -16.32 -21.17 -8.71
C ARG A 233 -16.96 -22.48 -9.14
N ILE A 234 -16.30 -23.60 -8.88
CA ILE A 234 -16.84 -24.94 -9.18
C ILE A 234 -18.08 -25.18 -8.31
N LYS A 235 -17.97 -24.97 -6.99
CA LYS A 235 -19.08 -25.15 -6.03
C LYS A 235 -20.30 -24.28 -6.37
N ILE A 236 -20.09 -23.01 -6.72
CA ILE A 236 -21.19 -22.11 -7.06
C ILE A 236 -21.83 -22.48 -8.40
N LYS A 237 -21.04 -22.91 -9.39
CA LYS A 237 -21.61 -23.35 -10.68
C LYS A 237 -22.39 -24.66 -10.55
N GLU A 238 -22.01 -25.52 -9.61
CA GLU A 238 -22.75 -26.73 -9.26
C GLU A 238 -24.07 -26.41 -8.54
N LEU A 239 -24.06 -25.49 -7.57
CA LEU A 239 -25.26 -25.08 -6.84
C LEU A 239 -26.19 -24.16 -7.64
N PHE A 240 -25.63 -23.36 -8.54
CA PHE A 240 -26.33 -22.36 -9.33
C PHE A 240 -25.84 -22.40 -10.79
N PRO A 241 -26.27 -23.41 -11.58
CA PRO A 241 -25.83 -23.55 -12.98
C PRO A 241 -26.30 -22.39 -13.87
N ASP A 242 -27.42 -21.75 -13.53
CA ASP A 242 -28.02 -20.65 -14.30
C ASP A 242 -27.35 -19.28 -14.01
N LEU A 243 -26.41 -19.23 -13.07
CA LEU A 243 -25.77 -17.97 -12.70
C LEU A 243 -24.73 -17.56 -13.74
N ASN A 244 -24.83 -16.31 -14.22
CA ASN A 244 -23.84 -15.75 -15.14
C ASN A 244 -22.45 -15.68 -14.45
N SER A 245 -21.38 -15.82 -15.24
CA SER A 245 -19.99 -15.71 -14.80
C SER A 245 -19.71 -14.51 -13.88
N GLN A 246 -20.28 -13.33 -14.18
CA GLN A 246 -20.11 -12.14 -13.33
C GLN A 246 -20.84 -12.25 -11.99
N GLN A 247 -22.04 -12.81 -11.97
CA GLN A 247 -22.80 -13.04 -10.74
C GLN A 247 -22.10 -14.08 -9.85
N THR A 248 -21.53 -15.13 -10.46
CA THR A 248 -20.70 -16.12 -9.78
C THR A 248 -19.47 -15.46 -9.15
N THR A 249 -18.74 -14.61 -9.88
CA THR A 249 -17.61 -13.86 -9.31
C THR A 249 -18.03 -12.92 -8.18
N LYS A 250 -19.20 -12.28 -8.27
CA LYS A 250 -19.73 -11.45 -7.19
C LYS A 250 -20.00 -12.25 -5.92
N LYS A 251 -20.72 -13.39 -6.02
CA LYS A 251 -20.96 -14.30 -4.88
C LYS A 251 -19.66 -14.80 -4.25
N ILE A 252 -18.66 -15.19 -5.05
CA ILE A 252 -17.34 -15.61 -4.54
C ILE A 252 -16.66 -14.47 -3.78
N THR A 253 -16.75 -13.25 -4.31
CA THR A 253 -16.13 -12.07 -3.68
C THR A 253 -16.78 -11.76 -2.32
N ASP A 254 -18.09 -11.87 -2.23
CA ASP A 254 -18.81 -11.66 -0.97
C ASP A 254 -18.45 -12.74 0.07
N LEU A 255 -18.40 -14.02 -0.35
CA LEU A 255 -17.95 -15.12 0.52
C LEU A 255 -16.49 -14.95 0.99
N TRP A 256 -15.62 -14.43 0.13
CA TRP A 256 -14.24 -14.13 0.50
C TRP A 256 -14.16 -13.04 1.56
N LYS A 257 -14.96 -11.97 1.43
CA LYS A 257 -15.02 -10.90 2.45
C LYS A 257 -15.48 -11.44 3.80
N THR A 258 -16.58 -12.20 3.84
CA THR A 258 -17.07 -12.83 5.07
C THR A 258 -16.02 -13.74 5.71
N LYS A 259 -15.23 -14.46 4.90
CA LYS A 259 -14.11 -15.26 5.41
C LYS A 259 -13.03 -14.38 6.06
N GLN A 260 -12.65 -13.26 5.42
CA GLN A 260 -11.66 -12.33 5.97
C GLN A 260 -12.16 -11.66 7.25
N ASP A 261 -13.43 -11.25 7.30
CA ASP A 261 -14.03 -10.63 8.48
C ASP A 261 -14.04 -11.61 9.66
N ARG A 262 -14.38 -12.89 9.40
CA ARG A 262 -14.30 -13.96 10.39
C ARG A 262 -12.88 -14.22 10.88
N GLU A 263 -11.89 -14.24 9.98
CA GLU A 263 -10.47 -14.40 10.35
C GLU A 263 -9.95 -13.21 11.17
N GLN A 264 -10.48 -12.00 10.93
CA GLN A 264 -10.15 -10.81 11.70
C GLN A 264 -10.95 -10.69 13.01
N GLY A 265 -11.86 -11.63 13.29
CA GLY A 265 -12.72 -11.59 14.48
C GLY A 265 -13.73 -10.44 14.45
N ILE A 266 -14.01 -9.87 13.27
CA ILE A 266 -15.06 -8.88 13.09
C ILE A 266 -16.37 -9.66 12.93
N ASP A 267 -17.03 -9.92 14.06
CA ASP A 267 -18.31 -10.61 14.06
C ASP A 267 -19.38 -9.63 13.54
N THR A 268 -19.75 -9.76 12.26
CA THR A 268 -20.68 -8.83 11.58
C THR A 268 -22.15 -9.04 11.94
N TYR A 269 -22.45 -9.79 13.01
CA TYR A 269 -23.80 -9.97 13.53
C TYR A 269 -24.10 -8.92 14.61
N TYR A 270 -24.46 -7.72 14.18
CA TYR A 270 -25.10 -6.68 14.99
C TYR A 270 -26.28 -6.08 14.24
#